data_AF-A0A8J4U071-F1
#
_entry.id   AF-A0A8J4U071-F1
#
_cell.length_a   1.000
_cell.length_b   1.000
_cell.length_c   1.000
_cell.angle_alpha   90.00
_cell.angle_beta   90.00
_cell.angle_gamma   90.00
#
_symmetry.space_group_name_H-M   'P 1'
#
loop_
_entity.id
_entity.type
_entity.pdbx_description
1 polymer ?
#
loop_
_entity_poly.entity_id
_entity_poly.type
_entity_poly.pdbx_seq_one_letter_code
_entity_poly.pdbx_strand_id
1 'polypeptide(L)'
;MSLDRSGCEGKIAPESGTGGVRAREIRSHHHHPHHHRDGARGPDELLRRALDFKTQGSQCYRDKKYREAIGKYHRALLEIKGLGRALGLGDTDVTTRPPGRAGLTEEQRGAAESAELESCLLQMELVNYERVKEYCLKVLRKEGENFKALYRSGVAYYHLGDYNSALHYLQESHKQSPT
;
A
#
# COMPACT_ATOMS: atom_id res chain seq x y z
N MET A 1 -57.61 -10.33 18.56
CA MET A 1 -56.47 -11.12 19.06
C MET A 1 -55.22 -10.27 18.86
N SER A 2 -55.01 -9.13 19.52
CA SER A 2 -55.05 -8.80 20.96
C SER A 2 -54.22 -9.78 21.78
N LEU A 3 -52.98 -9.40 22.10
CA LEU A 3 -52.38 -9.53 23.42
C LEU A 3 -51.26 -8.48 23.57
N ASP A 4 -51.56 -7.49 24.40
CA ASP A 4 -50.72 -6.45 24.97
C ASP A 4 -49.85 -6.94 26.15
N ARG A 5 -48.98 -6.02 26.62
CA ARG A 5 -48.32 -5.89 27.95
C ARG A 5 -46.94 -6.56 28.06
N SER A 6 -45.90 -6.02 28.71
CA SER A 6 -45.82 -5.14 29.89
C SER A 6 -44.38 -4.60 30.05
N GLY A 7 -44.15 -3.28 30.22
CA GLY A 7 -43.55 -2.66 31.44
C GLY A 7 -42.16 -2.05 31.16
N CYS A 8 -41.90 -0.73 31.22
CA CYS A 8 -41.85 0.21 32.38
C CYS A 8 -40.88 -0.28 33.47
N GLU A 9 -39.89 0.42 34.05
CA GLU A 9 -39.37 1.79 34.10
C GLU A 9 -37.98 1.70 34.81
N GLY A 10 -37.14 2.75 34.78
CA GLY A 10 -35.99 2.81 35.70
C GLY A 10 -34.92 3.87 35.39
N LYS A 11 -35.19 5.12 35.75
CA LYS A 11 -34.23 6.24 35.82
C LYS A 11 -33.29 6.08 37.03
N ILE A 12 -32.13 6.76 37.00
CA ILE A 12 -31.56 7.68 38.03
C ILE A 12 -30.02 7.70 37.93
N ALA A 13 -29.45 8.91 37.96
CA ALA A 13 -28.02 9.24 37.90
C ALA A 13 -27.42 9.46 39.32
N PRO A 14 -26.45 10.38 39.56
CA PRO A 14 -25.03 10.13 39.83
C PRO A 14 -24.55 10.56 41.24
N GLU A 15 -23.42 10.05 41.76
CA GLU A 15 -22.70 10.60 42.95
C GLU A 15 -21.17 10.31 42.83
N SER A 16 -20.25 11.30 42.75
CA SER A 16 -19.47 11.97 43.83
C SER A 16 -18.89 11.01 44.89
N GLY A 17 -17.62 10.99 45.32
CA GLY A 17 -16.53 11.98 45.36
C GLY A 17 -16.01 12.11 46.80
N THR A 18 -14.87 11.50 47.16
CA THR A 18 -14.07 11.69 48.42
C THR A 18 -12.68 11.06 48.19
N GLY A 19 -11.49 11.56 48.55
CA GLY A 19 -11.04 12.67 49.39
C GLY A 19 -10.02 12.20 50.47
N GLY A 20 -8.70 12.30 50.20
CA GLY A 20 -7.55 12.28 51.17
C GLY A 20 -7.18 10.92 51.81
N VAL A 21 -5.93 10.53 52.14
CA VAL A 21 -4.70 11.27 52.49
C VAL A 21 -3.43 10.37 52.39
N ARG A 22 -2.38 10.96 51.80
CA ARG A 22 -0.91 10.81 51.97
C ARG A 22 -0.30 9.53 52.60
N ALA A 23 0.55 8.86 51.82
CA ALA A 23 1.87 8.40 52.28
C ALA A 23 2.96 9.02 51.38
N ARG A 24 3.95 9.64 52.01
CA ARG A 24 5.12 10.27 51.39
C ARG A 24 6.14 9.18 51.09
N GLU A 25 6.62 9.08 49.85
CA GLU A 25 7.90 8.44 49.58
C GLU A 25 8.75 9.28 48.60
N ILE A 26 9.72 9.91 49.23
CA ILE A 26 11.04 10.40 48.82
C ILE A 26 11.40 10.25 47.32
N ARG A 27 11.56 11.41 46.69
CA ARG A 27 12.44 11.76 45.55
C ARG A 27 13.32 10.63 45.01
N SER A 28 13.13 10.33 43.73
CA SER A 28 14.24 9.99 42.82
C SER A 28 13.98 10.65 41.47
N HIS A 29 14.64 11.77 41.23
CA HIS A 29 14.61 12.48 39.94
C HIS A 29 15.25 11.60 38.86
N HIS A 30 14.44 10.84 38.14
CA HIS A 30 14.85 10.32 36.83
C HIS A 30 14.46 11.37 35.78
N HIS A 31 15.40 12.25 35.46
CA HIS A 31 15.42 12.96 34.20
C HIS A 31 15.46 11.90 33.08
N HIS A 32 14.32 11.60 32.47
CA HIS A 32 14.30 10.98 31.16
C HIS A 32 14.67 12.09 30.16
N PRO A 33 15.82 12.02 29.48
CA PRO A 33 16.02 12.85 28.31
C PRO A 33 15.07 12.30 27.24
N HIS A 34 13.99 13.04 26.96
CA HIS A 34 13.32 12.94 25.67
C HIS A 34 14.28 13.43 24.58
N HIS A 35 15.27 12.61 24.24
CA HIS A 35 15.84 12.66 22.92
C HIS A 35 14.78 12.05 21.99
N HIS A 36 14.01 12.93 21.34
CA HIS A 36 13.46 12.64 20.02
C HIS A 36 14.67 12.33 19.13
N ARG A 37 15.05 11.06 19.11
CA ARG A 37 16.06 10.53 18.21
C ARG A 37 15.32 10.30 16.91
N ASP A 38 15.48 11.22 15.96
CA ASP A 38 15.17 10.96 14.56
C ASP A 38 15.77 9.60 14.20
N GLY A 39 14.88 8.61 14.11
CA GLY A 39 15.24 7.21 13.91
C GLY A 39 15.64 6.99 12.46
N ALA A 40 16.82 7.48 12.09
CA ALA A 40 17.48 7.08 10.87
C ALA A 40 17.78 5.57 10.97
N ARG A 41 16.85 4.76 10.45
CA ARG A 41 17.00 3.31 10.33
C ARG A 41 18.32 3.00 9.64
N GLY A 42 19.09 2.07 10.21
CA GLY A 42 20.35 1.65 9.62
C GLY A 42 20.13 0.92 8.28
N PRO A 43 21.07 1.02 7.33
CA PRO A 43 20.97 0.33 6.04
C PRO A 43 20.79 -1.19 6.20
N ASP A 44 21.44 -1.81 7.18
CA ASP A 44 21.31 -3.25 7.44
C ASP A 44 19.90 -3.63 7.92
N GLU A 45 19.24 -2.75 8.68
CA GLU A 45 17.88 -2.98 9.15
C GLU A 45 16.87 -2.87 8.01
N LEU A 46 17.08 -1.93 7.08
CA LEU A 46 16.28 -1.80 5.86
C LEU A 46 16.41 -3.04 4.97
N LEU A 47 17.63 -3.56 4.82
CA LEU A 47 17.88 -4.78 4.04
C LEU A 47 17.15 -5.98 4.64
N ARG A 48 17.34 -6.22 5.95
CA ARG A 48 16.70 -7.35 6.62
C ARG A 48 15.18 -7.32 6.46
N ARG A 49 14.56 -6.15 6.62
CA ARG A 49 13.11 -5.97 6.49
C ARG A 49 12.63 -6.15 5.05
N ALA A 50 13.41 -5.71 4.06
CA ALA A 50 13.11 -5.98 2.66
C ALA A 50 13.05 -7.48 2.37
N LEU A 51 14.04 -8.25 2.85
CA LEU A 51 14.09 -9.70 2.67
C LEU A 51 12.95 -10.42 3.42
N ASP A 52 12.60 -9.96 4.62
CA ASP A 52 11.46 -10.49 5.37
C ASP A 52 10.15 -10.27 4.59
N PHE A 53 9.95 -9.07 4.05
CA PHE A 53 8.77 -8.77 3.24
C PHE A 53 8.72 -9.57 1.94
N LYS A 54 9.87 -9.80 1.29
CA LYS A 54 9.94 -10.68 0.11
C LYS A 54 9.51 -12.10 0.47
N THR A 55 10.08 -12.68 1.53
CA THR A 55 9.76 -14.03 1.99
C THR A 55 8.28 -14.17 2.35
N GLN A 56 7.73 -13.18 3.06
CA GLN A 56 6.29 -13.14 3.37
C GLN A 56 5.42 -13.01 2.13
N GLY A 57 5.85 -12.21 1.13
CA GLY A 57 5.19 -12.10 -0.17
C GLY A 57 5.14 -13.44 -0.89
N SER A 58 6.25 -14.17 -0.93
CA SER A 58 6.33 -15.51 -1.53
C SER A 58 5.45 -16.52 -0.81
N GLN A 59 5.36 -16.44 0.51
CA GLN A 59 4.44 -17.29 1.28
C GLN A 59 2.98 -16.98 0.93
N CYS A 60 2.58 -15.70 0.97
CA CYS A 60 1.23 -15.28 0.58
C CYS A 60 0.90 -15.69 -0.87
N TYR A 61 1.87 -15.65 -1.77
CA TYR A 61 1.72 -16.10 -3.15
C TYR A 61 1.42 -17.60 -3.23
N ARG A 62 2.20 -18.44 -2.53
CA ARG A 62 1.95 -19.89 -2.44
C ARG A 62 0.58 -20.22 -1.85
N ASP A 63 0.12 -19.41 -0.89
CA ASP A 63 -1.20 -19.55 -0.26
C ASP A 63 -2.35 -18.96 -1.10
N LYS A 64 -2.09 -18.54 -2.36
CA LYS A 64 -3.04 -17.88 -3.26
C LYS A 64 -3.67 -16.59 -2.69
N LYS A 65 -3.06 -16.01 -1.67
CA LYS A 65 -3.44 -14.72 -1.06
C LYS A 65 -2.77 -13.58 -1.83
N TYR A 66 -3.05 -13.50 -3.11
CA TYR A 66 -2.33 -12.63 -4.04
C TYR A 66 -2.39 -11.14 -3.66
N ARG A 67 -3.51 -10.65 -3.08
CA ARG A 67 -3.63 -9.24 -2.64
C ARG A 67 -2.66 -8.93 -1.52
N GLU A 68 -2.50 -9.85 -0.58
CA GLU A 68 -1.55 -9.73 0.52
C GLU A 68 -0.12 -9.84 0.00
N ALA A 69 0.13 -10.76 -0.95
CA ALA A 69 1.43 -10.93 -1.59
C ALA A 69 1.92 -9.63 -2.26
N ILE A 70 1.07 -8.97 -3.08
CA ILE A 70 1.38 -7.67 -3.70
C ILE A 70 1.76 -6.65 -2.62
N GLY A 71 0.96 -6.54 -1.56
CA GLY A 71 1.23 -5.58 -0.49
C GLY A 71 2.56 -5.84 0.22
N LYS A 72 2.99 -7.11 0.33
CA LYS A 72 4.28 -7.48 0.93
C LYS A 72 5.44 -7.22 -0.03
N TYR A 73 5.35 -7.62 -1.28
CA TYR A 73 6.37 -7.30 -2.29
C TYR A 73 6.55 -5.79 -2.49
N HIS A 74 5.45 -5.03 -2.50
CA HIS A 74 5.51 -3.57 -2.57
C HIS A 74 6.23 -2.96 -1.35
N ARG A 75 5.96 -3.46 -0.14
CA ARG A 75 6.70 -3.02 1.06
C ARG A 75 8.19 -3.37 0.97
N ALA A 76 8.55 -4.55 0.43
CA ALA A 76 9.95 -4.91 0.21
C ALA A 76 10.66 -3.89 -0.71
N LEU A 77 10.01 -3.49 -1.81
CA LEU A 77 10.53 -2.48 -2.73
C LEU A 77 10.74 -1.12 -2.06
N LEU A 78 9.81 -0.69 -1.21
CA LEU A 78 9.94 0.57 -0.48
C LEU A 78 11.13 0.57 0.48
N GLU A 79 11.38 -0.54 1.18
CA GLU A 79 12.54 -0.67 2.07
C GLU A 79 13.86 -0.68 1.28
N ILE A 80 13.93 -1.34 0.11
CA ILE A 80 15.12 -1.34 -0.76
C ILE A 80 15.37 0.06 -1.34
N LYS A 81 14.32 0.78 -1.75
CA LYS A 81 14.44 2.17 -2.21
C LYS A 81 14.86 3.12 -1.08
N GLY A 82 14.40 2.86 0.14
CA GLY A 82 14.85 3.54 1.35
C GLY A 82 16.33 3.28 1.64
N LEU A 83 16.80 2.06 1.42
CA LEU A 83 18.20 1.67 1.57
C LEU A 83 19.11 2.40 0.58
N GLY A 84 18.71 2.51 -0.69
CA GLY A 84 19.43 3.32 -1.68
C GLY A 84 19.59 4.78 -1.25
N ARG A 85 18.53 5.38 -0.69
CA ARG A 85 18.58 6.75 -0.13
C ARG A 85 19.48 6.86 1.10
N ALA A 86 19.41 5.89 2.02
CA ALA A 86 20.25 5.84 3.21
C ALA A 86 21.75 5.71 2.88
N LEU A 87 22.09 5.08 1.76
CA LEU A 87 23.44 5.01 1.21
C LEU A 87 23.84 6.24 0.37
N GLY A 88 22.97 7.24 0.24
CA GLY A 88 23.25 8.46 -0.53
C GLY A 88 23.20 8.26 -2.05
N LEU A 89 22.39 7.32 -2.52
CA LEU A 89 22.12 7.05 -3.93
C LEU A 89 20.76 7.67 -4.30
N GLY A 90 20.71 8.99 -4.45
CA GLY A 90 19.50 9.71 -4.86
C GLY A 90 19.86 10.91 -5.73
N ASP A 91 19.54 10.78 -7.01
CA ASP A 91 19.60 11.75 -8.11
C ASP A 91 20.94 12.42 -8.42
N THR A 92 21.18 12.64 -9.71
CA THR A 92 22.44 13.05 -10.31
C THR A 92 22.88 14.45 -9.87
N ASP A 93 24.05 14.55 -9.25
CA ASP A 93 25.00 15.63 -9.53
C ASP A 93 26.41 15.04 -9.56
N VAL A 94 26.94 14.94 -10.77
CA VAL A 94 28.36 14.66 -11.02
C VAL A 94 29.10 15.93 -10.68
N THR A 95 29.60 16.06 -9.45
CA THR A 95 30.88 16.71 -9.12
C THR A 95 31.13 16.56 -7.63
N THR A 96 32.26 15.94 -7.28
CA THR A 96 32.80 15.74 -5.92
C THR A 96 32.11 14.68 -5.04
N ARG A 97 32.52 13.41 -5.17
CA ARG A 97 32.33 12.41 -4.10
C ARG A 97 33.68 11.76 -3.74
N PRO A 98 34.05 11.70 -2.44
CA PRO A 98 35.24 10.97 -2.01
C PRO A 98 35.05 9.46 -2.21
N PRO A 99 36.14 8.69 -2.44
CA PRO A 99 36.07 7.26 -2.64
C PRO A 99 35.86 6.58 -1.28
N GLY A 100 34.71 5.95 -1.04
CA GLY A 100 34.56 5.19 0.21
C GLY A 100 33.18 4.74 0.68
N ARG A 101 32.09 4.92 -0.07
CA ARG A 101 30.79 4.34 0.33
C ARG A 101 30.18 3.51 -0.80
N ALA A 102 30.15 2.21 -0.55
CA ALA A 102 29.70 1.16 -1.44
C ALA A 102 28.27 1.41 -1.94
N GLY A 103 28.05 1.15 -3.23
CA GLY A 103 26.71 1.09 -3.81
C GLY A 103 25.89 -0.07 -3.25
N LEU A 104 24.65 -0.20 -3.73
CA LEU A 104 23.87 -1.42 -3.51
C LEU A 104 24.69 -2.62 -3.96
N THR A 105 24.78 -3.66 -3.13
CA THR A 105 25.42 -4.92 -3.53
C THR A 105 24.59 -5.59 -4.63
N GLU A 106 25.22 -6.39 -5.48
CA GLU A 106 24.53 -7.13 -6.55
C GLU A 106 23.34 -7.94 -6.04
N GLU A 107 23.47 -8.51 -4.84
CA GLU A 107 22.40 -9.26 -4.19
C GLU A 107 21.19 -8.38 -3.81
N GLN A 108 21.44 -7.15 -3.35
CA GLN A 108 20.39 -6.18 -3.03
C GLN A 108 19.67 -5.68 -4.29
N ARG A 109 20.41 -5.46 -5.37
CA ARG A 109 19.86 -5.10 -6.68
C ARG A 109 18.99 -6.21 -7.24
N GLY A 110 19.49 -7.46 -7.24
CA GLY A 110 18.72 -8.63 -7.69
C GLY A 110 17.47 -8.88 -6.84
N ALA A 111 17.53 -8.61 -5.53
CA ALA A 111 16.36 -8.67 -4.65
C ALA A 111 15.29 -7.61 -5.01
N ALA A 112 15.70 -6.41 -5.41
CA ALA A 112 14.80 -5.35 -5.84
C ALA A 112 14.10 -5.72 -7.16
N GLU A 113 14.89 -6.11 -8.16
CA GLU A 113 14.40 -6.46 -9.49
C GLU A 113 13.45 -7.67 -9.42
N SER A 114 13.78 -8.68 -8.61
CA SER A 114 12.88 -9.82 -8.37
C SER A 114 11.57 -9.41 -7.68
N ALA A 115 11.62 -8.58 -6.64
CA ALA A 115 10.40 -8.12 -5.97
C ALA A 115 9.53 -7.23 -6.86
N GLU A 116 10.15 -6.46 -7.77
CA GLU A 116 9.45 -5.61 -8.75
C GLU A 116 8.73 -6.45 -9.79
N LEU A 117 9.42 -7.47 -10.32
CA LEU A 117 8.85 -8.42 -11.25
C LEU A 117 7.69 -9.21 -10.61
N GLU A 118 7.88 -9.72 -9.39
CA GLU A 118 6.86 -10.45 -8.64
C GLU A 118 5.61 -9.59 -8.37
N SER A 119 5.80 -8.31 -7.98
CA SER A 119 4.69 -7.37 -7.78
C SER A 119 3.93 -7.11 -9.09
N CYS A 120 4.62 -6.90 -10.20
CA CYS A 120 4.00 -6.64 -11.51
C CYS A 120 3.18 -7.83 -12.01
N LEU A 121 3.75 -9.04 -11.96
CA LEU A 121 3.07 -10.27 -12.39
C LEU A 121 1.79 -10.51 -11.58
N LEU A 122 1.88 -10.35 -10.26
CA LEU A 122 0.74 -10.47 -9.37
C LEU A 122 -0.35 -9.42 -9.63
N GLN A 123 0.06 -8.20 -9.93
CA GLN A 123 -0.85 -7.11 -10.21
C GLN A 123 -1.67 -7.41 -11.46
N MET A 124 -1.06 -7.99 -12.51
CA MET A 124 -1.75 -8.46 -13.72
C MET A 124 -2.74 -9.59 -13.45
N GLU A 125 -2.36 -10.58 -12.63
CA GLU A 125 -3.20 -11.74 -12.30
C GLU A 125 -4.43 -11.38 -11.46
N LEU A 126 -4.36 -10.27 -10.71
CA LEU A 126 -5.43 -9.82 -9.82
C LEU A 126 -6.28 -8.66 -10.31
N VAL A 127 -5.99 -8.06 -11.46
CA VAL A 127 -6.84 -6.99 -11.99
C VAL A 127 -8.24 -7.58 -12.21
N ASN A 128 -9.20 -7.13 -11.39
CA ASN A 128 -10.59 -7.48 -11.59
C ASN A 128 -11.12 -6.65 -12.77
N TYR A 129 -10.93 -7.16 -13.97
CA TYR A 129 -11.36 -6.51 -15.20
C TYR A 129 -12.89 -6.36 -15.28
N GLU A 130 -13.66 -7.22 -14.61
CA GLU A 130 -15.12 -7.04 -14.45
C GLU A 130 -15.46 -5.72 -13.74
N ARG A 131 -14.76 -5.43 -12.64
CA ARG A 131 -14.94 -4.19 -11.89
C ARG A 131 -14.44 -2.99 -12.69
N VAL A 132 -13.27 -3.10 -13.35
CA VAL A 132 -12.73 -2.03 -14.22
C VAL A 132 -13.73 -1.69 -15.33
N LYS A 133 -14.27 -2.70 -16.01
CA LYS A 133 -15.34 -2.56 -17.01
C LYS A 133 -16.53 -1.82 -16.43
N GLU A 134 -17.06 -2.25 -15.29
CA GLU A 134 -18.24 -1.63 -14.66
C GLU A 134 -18.03 -0.13 -14.36
N TYR A 135 -16.88 0.25 -13.81
CA TYR A 135 -16.56 1.66 -13.53
C TYR A 135 -16.40 2.46 -14.82
N CYS A 136 -15.70 1.94 -15.83
CA CYS A 136 -15.54 2.65 -17.10
C CYS A 136 -16.88 2.87 -17.79
N LEU A 137 -17.77 1.87 -17.81
CA LEU A 137 -19.13 2.01 -18.35
C LEU A 137 -19.99 3.02 -17.55
N LYS A 138 -19.79 3.13 -16.23
CA LYS A 138 -20.43 4.19 -15.43
C LYS A 138 -19.96 5.58 -15.82
N VAL A 139 -18.67 5.75 -16.13
CA VAL A 139 -18.11 7.02 -16.61
C VAL A 139 -18.62 7.35 -18.01
N LEU A 140 -18.63 6.38 -18.93
CA LEU A 140 -19.12 6.57 -20.29
C LEU A 140 -20.59 6.95 -20.35
N ARG A 141 -21.43 6.44 -19.43
CA ARG A 141 -22.83 6.89 -19.31
C ARG A 141 -22.99 8.36 -18.89
N LYS A 142 -21.99 8.94 -18.22
CA LYS A 142 -22.01 10.33 -17.75
C LYS A 142 -21.32 11.28 -18.72
N GLU A 143 -20.19 10.85 -19.26
CA GLU A 143 -19.27 11.70 -20.03
C GLU A 143 -19.25 11.37 -21.52
N GLY A 144 -19.98 10.34 -21.96
CA GLY A 144 -20.23 9.96 -23.36
C GLY A 144 -18.99 9.45 -24.11
N GLU A 145 -17.99 10.30 -24.25
CA GLU A 145 -16.85 10.16 -25.15
C GLU A 145 -15.52 10.41 -24.42
N ASN A 146 -15.40 9.88 -23.19
CA ASN A 146 -14.14 9.96 -22.46
C ASN A 146 -13.12 8.96 -23.03
N PHE A 147 -12.12 9.45 -23.75
CA PHE A 147 -11.01 8.68 -24.30
C PHE A 147 -10.41 7.67 -23.31
N LYS A 148 -10.10 8.10 -22.08
CA LYS A 148 -9.46 7.24 -21.07
C LYS A 148 -10.41 6.13 -20.61
N ALA A 149 -11.70 6.42 -20.50
CA ALA A 149 -12.69 5.41 -20.14
C ALA A 149 -12.92 4.40 -21.27
N LEU A 150 -12.95 4.84 -22.53
CA LEU A 150 -13.05 3.98 -23.72
C LEU A 150 -11.84 3.06 -23.86
N TYR A 151 -10.62 3.60 -23.74
CA TYR A 151 -9.40 2.78 -23.81
C TYR A 151 -9.37 1.73 -22.69
N ARG A 152 -9.65 2.16 -21.45
CA ARG A 152 -9.64 1.27 -20.28
C ARG A 152 -10.74 0.22 -20.32
N SER A 153 -11.93 0.53 -20.87
CA SER A 153 -12.96 -0.48 -21.10
C SER A 153 -12.53 -1.48 -22.15
N GLY A 154 -11.93 -1.03 -23.26
CA GLY A 154 -11.39 -1.90 -24.31
C GLY A 154 -10.35 -2.91 -23.79
N VAL A 155 -9.39 -2.43 -23.00
CA VAL A 155 -8.41 -3.29 -22.31
C VAL A 155 -9.10 -4.27 -21.36
N ALA A 156 -10.09 -3.82 -20.59
CA ALA A 156 -10.82 -4.70 -19.67
C ALA A 156 -11.58 -5.81 -20.40
N TYR A 157 -12.29 -5.50 -21.50
CA TYR A 157 -12.98 -6.52 -22.30
C TYR A 157 -12.00 -7.51 -22.95
N TYR A 158 -10.83 -7.05 -23.40
CA TYR A 158 -9.78 -7.92 -23.94
C TYR A 158 -9.35 -8.98 -22.93
N HIS A 159 -9.09 -8.58 -21.68
CA HIS A 159 -8.70 -9.52 -20.62
C HIS A 159 -9.84 -10.38 -20.08
N LEU A 160 -11.10 -10.02 -20.37
CA LEU A 160 -12.28 -10.85 -20.08
C LEU A 160 -12.60 -11.84 -21.22
N GLY A 161 -11.87 -11.79 -22.34
CA GLY A 161 -12.06 -12.66 -23.50
C GLY A 161 -13.19 -12.25 -24.44
N ASP A 162 -13.84 -11.11 -24.21
CA ASP A 162 -14.82 -10.55 -25.14
C ASP A 162 -14.12 -9.62 -26.14
N TYR A 163 -13.56 -10.23 -27.17
CA TYR A 163 -12.77 -9.54 -28.18
C TYR A 163 -13.60 -8.62 -29.09
N ASN A 164 -14.89 -8.91 -29.26
CA ASN A 164 -15.78 -8.07 -30.08
C ASN A 164 -16.01 -6.72 -29.40
N SER A 165 -16.37 -6.74 -28.11
CA SER A 165 -16.51 -5.53 -27.31
C SER A 165 -15.17 -4.80 -27.15
N ALA A 166 -14.08 -5.55 -26.93
CA ALA A 166 -12.75 -4.96 -26.81
C ALA A 166 -12.35 -4.15 -28.05
N LEU A 167 -12.52 -4.75 -29.24
CA LEU A 167 -12.21 -4.09 -30.51
C LEU A 167 -13.04 -2.82 -30.69
N HIS A 168 -14.34 -2.88 -30.44
CA HIS A 168 -15.24 -1.74 -30.51
C HIS A 168 -14.74 -0.57 -29.63
N TYR A 169 -14.51 -0.81 -28.33
CA TYR A 169 -14.09 0.24 -27.42
C TYR A 169 -12.69 0.81 -27.72
N LEU A 170 -11.75 -0.03 -28.17
CA LEU A 170 -10.42 0.44 -28.59
C LEU A 170 -10.48 1.29 -29.87
N GLN A 171 -11.33 0.93 -30.83
CA GLN A 171 -11.56 1.72 -32.04
C GLN A 171 -12.21 3.06 -31.74
N GLU A 172 -13.26 3.08 -30.90
CA GLU A 172 -13.89 4.32 -30.45
C GLU A 172 -12.91 5.21 -29.68
N SER A 173 -12.08 4.61 -28.82
CA SER A 173 -11.00 5.36 -28.17
C SER A 173 -10.04 5.98 -29.17
N HIS A 174 -9.64 5.27 -30.23
CA HIS A 174 -8.69 5.78 -31.21
C HIS A 174 -9.26 7.00 -31.96
N LYS A 175 -10.56 7.00 -32.29
CA LYS A 175 -11.24 8.13 -32.94
C LYS A 175 -11.28 9.40 -32.07
N GLN A 176 -11.26 9.22 -30.75
CA GLN A 176 -11.34 10.30 -29.77
C GLN A 176 -9.96 10.83 -29.33
N SER A 177 -8.86 10.29 -29.88
CA SER A 177 -7.53 10.82 -29.61
C SER A 177 -7.27 12.02 -30.52
N PRO A 178 -7.09 13.25 -29.99
CA PRO A 178 -6.51 14.32 -30.78
C PRO A 178 -5.04 13.96 -31.05
N THR A 179 -4.63 14.08 -32.31
CA THR A 179 -3.23 14.03 -32.78
C THR A 179 -2.35 15.05 -32.05
#